data_AF-A0A958RC62-F1
#
_entry.id   AF-A0A958RC62-F1
#
_cell.length_a   1.000
_cell.length_b   1.000
_cell.length_c   1.000
_cell.angle_alpha   90.00
_cell.angle_beta   90.00
_cell.angle_gamma   90.00
#
_symmetry.space_group_name_H-M   'P 1'
#
loop_
_entity.id
_entity.type
_entity.pdbx_description
1 polymer ?
#
loop_
_entity_poly.entity_id
_entity_poly.type
_entity_poly.pdbx_seq_one_letter_code
_entity_poly.pdbx_strand_id
1 'polypeptide(L)'
;MTMLKSGKTISLLMVFLFYCSIAGSHNLSISNVSIVSTNLSEQTSSVAFDISWENSWRDAINYDAVWVFIKYRASGTNDPWEHATLDPAGHLIPPGAEATVPADGMGAFIYRNANGNGTLSLVNVVLLWNYGADGVLNGANLDIRVLGVEMVYVAQGGFWIGDGETTNVYGNFEAETSGLPFQVTGENAITLGGGIPGSLGNNNREGMWGPDGGHLNGAADDFDDVTSQILPEAFPKGYNAFYCMKYEVTQEQWITFLNMVNPAAAALHANDYNFYG
;
A
#
# COMPACT_ATOMS: atom_id res chain seq x y z
N MET A 1 -66.10 31.69 -33.61
CA MET A 1 -66.10 30.96 -32.33
C MET A 1 -65.35 29.64 -32.57
N THR A 2 -64.25 29.26 -31.94
CA THR A 2 -63.26 29.90 -31.07
C THR A 2 -62.09 28.90 -31.01
N MET A 3 -60.86 29.38 -31.18
CA MET A 3 -59.57 28.84 -30.70
C MET A 3 -59.21 27.35 -30.89
N LEU A 4 -58.22 27.13 -31.77
CA LEU A 4 -57.20 26.08 -31.65
C LEU A 4 -56.45 26.25 -30.32
N LYS A 5 -56.48 25.21 -29.46
CA LYS A 5 -55.75 25.18 -28.18
C LYS A 5 -54.27 24.84 -28.39
N SER A 6 -53.42 25.69 -27.84
CA SER A 6 -51.96 25.57 -27.74
C SER A 6 -51.51 24.72 -26.54
N GLY A 7 -50.34 24.08 -26.68
CA GLY A 7 -49.41 23.77 -25.59
C GLY A 7 -49.67 22.43 -24.88
N LYS A 8 -48.69 21.65 -24.45
CA LYS A 8 -47.24 21.84 -24.26
C LYS A 8 -46.56 20.48 -24.39
N THR A 9 -45.47 20.38 -25.13
CA THR A 9 -44.57 19.23 -25.12
C THR A 9 -43.87 19.18 -23.76
N ILE A 10 -44.15 18.16 -22.94
CA ILE A 10 -43.40 17.88 -21.72
C ILE A 10 -42.12 17.15 -22.17
N SER A 11 -41.02 17.89 -22.29
CA SER A 11 -39.69 17.30 -22.42
C SER A 11 -39.16 17.09 -21.00
N LEU A 12 -39.17 15.84 -20.54
CA LEU A 12 -38.57 15.44 -19.27
C LEU A 12 -37.05 15.34 -19.49
N LEU A 13 -36.33 16.44 -19.27
CA LEU A 13 -34.87 16.44 -19.28
C LEU A 13 -34.39 15.77 -17.99
N MET A 14 -34.16 14.46 -18.05
CA MET A 14 -33.56 13.68 -16.98
C MET A 14 -32.06 14.03 -16.93
N VAL A 15 -31.71 15.09 -16.21
CA VAL A 15 -30.32 15.41 -15.86
C VAL A 15 -29.87 14.38 -14.83
N PHE A 16 -29.34 13.26 -15.32
CA PHE A 16 -28.56 12.35 -14.50
C PHE A 16 -27.27 13.09 -14.14
N LEU A 17 -27.25 13.68 -12.93
CA LEU A 17 -26.02 14.10 -12.28
C LEU A 17 -25.19 12.83 -12.05
N PHE A 18 -24.37 12.48 -13.05
CA PHE A 18 -23.13 11.76 -12.79
C PHE A 18 -22.28 12.69 -11.93
N TYR A 19 -22.45 12.61 -10.61
CA TYR A 19 -21.32 12.81 -9.70
C TYR A 19 -20.39 11.62 -9.91
N CYS A 20 -19.76 11.58 -11.08
CA CYS A 20 -18.46 10.96 -11.20
C CYS A 20 -17.56 11.92 -10.47
N SER A 21 -17.34 11.68 -9.18
CA SER A 21 -16.12 12.15 -8.54
C SER A 21 -15.01 11.60 -9.43
N ILE A 22 -14.53 12.46 -10.33
CA ILE A 22 -13.25 12.35 -11.00
C ILE A 22 -12.30 11.78 -9.95
N ALA A 23 -12.00 10.49 -10.06
CA ALA A 23 -10.83 9.91 -9.44
C ALA A 23 -9.69 10.74 -10.03
N GLY A 24 -9.21 11.70 -9.25
CA GLY A 24 -8.11 12.53 -9.67
C GLY A 24 -6.96 11.59 -9.96
N SER A 25 -6.58 11.46 -11.22
CA SER A 25 -5.20 11.09 -11.50
C SER A 25 -4.35 12.18 -10.87
N HIS A 26 -3.60 11.86 -9.82
CA HIS A 26 -2.70 12.80 -9.15
C HIS A 26 -1.35 12.93 -9.89
N ASN A 27 -1.37 12.57 -11.18
CA ASN A 27 -0.37 12.81 -12.22
C ASN A 27 1.06 12.40 -11.83
N LEU A 28 1.20 11.29 -11.11
CA LEU A 28 2.49 10.63 -11.02
C LEU A 28 2.99 10.33 -12.44
N SER A 29 4.13 10.91 -12.77
CA SER A 29 4.78 10.80 -14.06
C SER A 29 6.24 10.43 -13.85
N ILE A 30 6.69 9.44 -14.61
CA ILE A 30 8.09 9.04 -14.68
C ILE A 30 8.49 9.08 -16.15
N SER A 31 9.59 9.76 -16.44
CA SER A 31 10.04 9.99 -17.81
C SER A 31 11.56 10.03 -17.90
N ASN A 32 12.09 10.12 -19.12
CA ASN A 32 13.53 10.25 -19.38
C ASN A 32 14.38 9.12 -18.75
N VAL A 33 13.81 7.91 -18.69
CA VAL A 33 14.48 6.71 -18.14
C VAL A 33 15.66 6.32 -19.02
N SER A 34 16.85 6.20 -18.44
CA SER A 34 18.06 5.74 -19.13
C SER A 34 19.11 5.16 -18.17
N ILE A 35 20.00 4.29 -18.66
CA ILE A 35 21.25 3.97 -17.96
C ILE A 35 22.26 5.06 -18.30
N VAL A 36 22.82 5.72 -17.29
CA VAL A 36 23.78 6.83 -17.48
C VAL A 36 25.23 6.44 -17.19
N SER A 37 25.45 5.37 -16.43
CA SER A 37 26.78 4.81 -16.19
C SER A 37 26.70 3.35 -15.74
N THR A 38 27.78 2.60 -15.94
CA THR A 38 27.91 1.19 -15.55
C THR A 38 29.31 0.93 -15.02
N ASN A 39 29.41 0.33 -13.83
CA ASN A 39 30.66 -0.17 -13.25
C ASN A 39 30.74 -1.69 -13.43
N LEU A 40 31.59 -2.13 -14.36
CA LEU A 40 31.75 -3.56 -14.70
C LEU A 40 32.45 -4.39 -13.60
N SER A 41 33.18 -3.74 -12.70
CA SER A 41 33.89 -4.42 -11.60
C SER A 41 32.96 -4.67 -10.43
N GLU A 42 32.13 -3.69 -10.09
CA GLU A 42 31.15 -3.78 -9.00
C GLU A 42 29.84 -4.41 -9.46
N GLN A 43 29.64 -4.53 -10.77
CA GLN A 43 28.41 -4.99 -11.40
C GLN A 43 27.20 -4.12 -11.04
N THR A 44 27.39 -2.81 -11.10
CA THR A 44 26.36 -1.80 -10.81
C THR A 44 26.09 -0.88 -12.00
N SER A 45 24.83 -0.46 -12.18
CA SER A 45 24.42 0.49 -13.22
C SER A 45 23.59 1.63 -12.61
N SER A 46 23.88 2.86 -13.01
CA SER A 46 23.12 4.05 -12.61
C SER A 46 21.93 4.24 -13.54
N VAL A 47 20.71 4.07 -13.04
CA VAL A 47 19.47 4.30 -13.79
C VAL A 47 18.95 5.70 -13.44
N ALA A 48 18.97 6.60 -14.42
CA ALA A 48 18.48 7.97 -14.29
C ALA A 48 17.05 8.10 -14.83
N PHE A 49 16.25 8.95 -14.19
CA PHE A 49 14.90 9.30 -14.62
C PHE A 49 14.45 10.63 -13.99
N ASP A 50 13.40 11.20 -14.57
CA ASP A 50 12.65 12.31 -14.00
C ASP A 50 11.36 11.78 -13.38
N ILE A 51 10.96 12.32 -12.23
CA ILE A 51 9.73 11.96 -11.53
C ILE A 51 8.99 13.21 -11.05
N SER A 52 7.67 13.23 -11.22
CA SER A 52 6.83 14.28 -10.67
C SER A 52 5.47 13.74 -10.26
N TRP A 53 4.93 14.22 -9.14
CA TRP A 53 3.55 13.94 -8.73
C TRP A 53 2.93 15.16 -8.03
N GLU A 54 1.62 15.28 -8.16
CA GLU A 54 0.86 16.38 -7.56
C GLU A 54 0.45 16.05 -6.13
N ASN A 55 0.10 17.09 -5.37
CA ASN A 55 -0.37 16.95 -3.99
C ASN A 55 0.58 16.12 -3.10
N SER A 56 1.89 16.26 -3.32
CA SER A 56 2.86 15.79 -2.36
C SER A 56 2.73 16.59 -1.08
N TRP A 57 2.90 15.97 0.08
CA TRP A 57 2.81 16.61 1.38
C TRP A 57 3.71 15.94 2.43
N ARG A 58 4.17 16.74 3.39
CA ARG A 58 4.90 16.30 4.58
C ARG A 58 4.57 17.21 5.75
N ASP A 59 4.28 16.61 6.89
CA ASP A 59 4.20 17.29 8.18
C ASP A 59 5.24 16.70 9.16
N ALA A 60 5.11 17.04 10.44
CA ALA A 60 6.05 16.62 11.47
C ALA A 60 5.95 15.12 11.85
N ILE A 61 4.86 14.46 11.49
CA ILE A 61 4.52 13.09 11.88
C ILE A 61 4.53 12.19 10.64
N ASN A 62 3.74 12.53 9.62
CA ASN A 62 3.51 11.71 8.44
C ASN A 62 3.83 12.46 7.15
N TYR A 63 3.95 11.72 6.05
CA TYR A 63 4.19 12.28 4.72
C TYR A 63 3.79 11.31 3.61
N ASP A 64 3.67 11.84 2.40
CA ASP A 64 3.56 11.01 1.21
C ASP A 64 4.92 10.71 0.57
N ALA A 65 4.96 9.61 -0.17
CA ALA A 65 6.13 9.13 -0.89
C ALA A 65 5.70 8.50 -2.21
N VAL A 66 6.66 8.21 -3.07
CA VAL A 66 6.48 7.28 -4.19
C VAL A 66 7.37 6.08 -3.97
N TRP A 67 6.78 4.88 -3.96
CA TRP A 67 7.51 3.63 -4.08
C TRP A 67 7.95 3.44 -5.52
N VAL A 68 9.24 3.66 -5.79
CA VAL A 68 9.85 3.56 -7.12
C VAL A 68 10.64 2.27 -7.24
N PHE A 69 10.40 1.52 -8.31
CA PHE A 69 11.11 0.28 -8.58
C PHE A 69 11.45 0.14 -10.07
N ILE A 70 12.46 -0.68 -10.36
CA ILE A 70 13.02 -0.82 -11.70
C ILE A 70 12.75 -2.25 -12.20
N LYS A 71 12.27 -2.33 -13.44
CA LYS A 71 12.08 -3.57 -14.17
C LYS A 71 13.03 -3.61 -15.35
N TYR A 72 13.59 -4.78 -15.63
CA TYR A 72 14.42 -5.01 -16.81
C TYR A 72 14.02 -6.30 -17.53
N ARG A 73 14.46 -6.44 -18.79
CA ARG A 73 14.44 -7.70 -19.55
C ARG A 73 15.47 -7.63 -20.67
N ALA A 74 15.82 -8.76 -21.28
CA ALA A 74 16.64 -8.77 -22.48
C ALA A 74 15.97 -7.99 -23.63
N SER A 75 16.71 -7.10 -24.27
CA SER A 75 16.17 -6.29 -25.37
C SER A 75 15.84 -7.14 -26.59
N GLY A 76 14.69 -6.85 -27.21
CA GLY A 76 14.25 -7.54 -28.43
C GLY A 76 13.76 -8.96 -28.22
N THR A 77 13.60 -9.40 -26.96
CA THR A 77 13.01 -10.70 -26.62
C THR A 77 11.59 -10.52 -26.06
N ASN A 78 10.87 -11.63 -25.94
CA ASN A 78 9.61 -11.72 -25.21
C ASN A 78 9.82 -12.29 -23.81
N ASP A 79 11.03 -12.20 -23.27
CA ASP A 79 11.33 -12.68 -21.93
C ASP A 79 10.51 -11.89 -20.90
N PRO A 80 10.12 -12.53 -19.79
CA PRO A 80 9.40 -11.85 -18.72
C PRO A 80 10.25 -10.70 -18.17
N TRP A 81 9.57 -9.65 -17.68
CA TRP A 81 10.26 -8.59 -16.95
C TRP A 81 10.69 -9.09 -15.57
N GLU A 82 11.94 -8.81 -15.23
CA GLU A 82 12.56 -9.13 -13.95
C GLU A 82 12.69 -7.86 -13.11
N HIS A 83 12.90 -8.04 -11.80
CA HIS A 83 13.01 -6.95 -10.84
C HIS A 83 14.48 -6.64 -10.56
N ALA A 84 14.86 -5.37 -10.66
CA ALA A 84 16.22 -4.92 -10.38
C ALA A 84 16.47 -4.74 -8.87
N THR A 85 17.51 -5.37 -8.34
CA THR A 85 17.95 -5.18 -6.95
C THR A 85 18.75 -3.89 -6.81
N LEU A 86 18.21 -2.89 -6.12
CA LEU A 86 18.90 -1.65 -5.82
C LEU A 86 20.02 -1.88 -4.79
N ASP A 87 21.15 -1.20 -5.01
CA ASP A 87 22.21 -1.10 -4.02
C ASP A 87 21.70 -0.35 -2.76
N PRO A 88 22.15 -0.66 -1.53
CA PRO A 88 21.77 0.11 -0.34
C PRO A 88 22.25 1.57 -0.35
N ALA A 89 23.21 1.94 -1.21
CA ALA A 89 23.75 3.30 -1.29
C ALA A 89 24.13 3.70 -2.73
N GLY A 90 24.66 4.92 -2.90
CA GLY A 90 25.14 5.41 -4.19
C GLY A 90 24.06 6.03 -5.09
N HIS A 91 22.85 6.23 -4.58
CA HIS A 91 21.78 6.97 -5.26
C HIS A 91 22.07 8.48 -5.31
N LEU A 92 21.51 9.16 -6.31
CA LEU A 92 21.46 10.61 -6.38
C LEU A 92 20.01 11.08 -6.33
N ILE A 93 19.64 11.76 -5.24
CA ILE A 93 18.33 12.37 -5.09
C ILE A 93 18.47 13.90 -5.18
N PRO A 94 17.77 14.57 -6.11
CA PRO A 94 17.84 16.02 -6.25
C PRO A 94 17.35 16.77 -4.99
N PRO A 95 17.76 18.03 -4.78
CA PRO A 95 17.33 18.84 -3.64
C PRO A 95 15.80 18.94 -3.53
N GLY A 96 15.30 18.93 -2.28
CA GLY A 96 13.87 18.96 -1.98
C GLY A 96 13.26 17.57 -1.72
N ALA A 97 14.03 16.51 -1.94
CA ALA A 97 13.61 15.14 -1.67
C ALA A 97 14.75 14.31 -1.04
N GLU A 98 14.34 13.19 -0.45
CA GLU A 98 15.18 12.12 0.08
C GLU A 98 14.63 10.78 -0.43
N ALA A 99 15.45 9.73 -0.33
CA ALA A 99 15.02 8.37 -0.63
C ALA A 99 15.44 7.38 0.45
N THR A 100 14.64 6.34 0.62
CA THR A 100 14.94 5.21 1.50
C THR A 100 14.78 3.91 0.73
N VAL A 101 15.86 3.14 0.65
CA VAL A 101 15.86 1.78 0.07
C VAL A 101 15.70 0.79 1.21
N PRO A 102 14.63 -0.04 1.23
CA PRO A 102 14.49 -1.10 2.22
C PRO A 102 15.61 -2.14 2.08
N ALA A 103 15.83 -2.93 3.14
CA ALA A 103 16.93 -3.90 3.18
C ALA A 103 16.85 -4.99 2.10
N ASP A 104 15.68 -5.21 1.50
CA ASP A 104 15.50 -6.15 0.39
C ASP A 104 15.99 -5.60 -0.97
N GLY A 105 16.25 -4.30 -1.08
CA GLY A 105 16.70 -3.66 -2.32
C GLY A 105 15.63 -3.61 -3.42
N MET A 106 14.36 -3.91 -3.14
CA MET A 106 13.33 -4.07 -4.19
C MET A 106 12.74 -2.75 -4.70
N GLY A 107 13.34 -1.61 -4.34
CA GLY A 107 12.88 -0.29 -4.72
C GLY A 107 13.29 0.77 -3.71
N ALA A 108 12.79 1.98 -3.91
CA ALA A 108 13.07 3.13 -3.08
C ALA A 108 11.79 3.91 -2.80
N PHE A 109 11.56 4.29 -1.54
CA PHE A 109 10.58 5.32 -1.20
C PHE A 109 11.21 6.69 -1.42
N ILE A 110 10.72 7.47 -2.38
CA ILE A 110 11.16 8.86 -2.64
C ILE A 110 10.12 9.82 -2.09
N TYR A 111 10.54 10.78 -1.27
CA TYR A 111 9.62 11.69 -0.56
C TYR A 111 10.24 13.07 -0.34
N ARG A 112 9.40 14.06 -0.04
CA ARG A 112 9.85 15.42 0.26
C ARG A 112 10.71 15.45 1.52
N ASN A 113 11.83 16.16 1.51
CA ASN A 113 12.75 16.21 2.65
C ASN A 113 12.44 17.29 3.71
N ALA A 114 11.36 18.07 3.52
CA ALA A 114 10.94 19.11 4.43
C ALA A 114 9.40 19.24 4.48
N ASN A 115 8.88 19.78 5.58
CA ASN A 115 7.45 20.03 5.73
C ASN A 115 6.95 20.97 4.64
N GLY A 116 5.80 20.65 4.07
CA GLY A 116 5.23 21.42 2.97
C GLY A 116 4.26 20.60 2.15
N ASN A 117 3.63 21.24 1.18
CA ASN A 117 2.70 20.60 0.26
C ASN A 117 2.84 21.17 -1.16
N GLY A 118 2.20 20.51 -2.13
CA GLY A 118 2.18 20.89 -3.53
C GLY A 118 2.88 19.86 -4.42
N THR A 119 3.04 20.19 -5.70
CA THR A 119 3.76 19.33 -6.66
C THR A 119 5.21 19.15 -6.24
N LEU A 120 5.71 17.91 -6.27
CA LEU A 120 7.12 17.62 -6.17
C LEU A 120 7.60 17.12 -7.53
N SER A 121 8.58 17.82 -8.12
CA SER A 121 9.18 17.48 -9.41
C SER A 121 10.69 17.37 -9.23
N LEU A 122 11.24 16.22 -9.60
CA LEU A 122 12.66 15.90 -9.47
C LEU A 122 13.19 15.52 -10.86
N VAL A 123 14.27 16.20 -11.26
CA VAL A 123 14.95 15.97 -12.53
C VAL A 123 16.28 15.29 -12.26
N ASN A 124 16.62 14.26 -13.03
CA ASN A 124 17.82 13.43 -12.86
C ASN A 124 17.92 12.75 -11.49
N VAL A 125 16.86 12.11 -11.04
CA VAL A 125 16.98 11.09 -9.97
C VAL A 125 17.82 9.94 -10.52
N VAL A 126 18.76 9.44 -9.72
CA VAL A 126 19.55 8.25 -10.07
C VAL A 126 19.43 7.21 -8.98
N LEU A 127 18.96 6.01 -9.36
CA LEU A 127 19.00 4.84 -8.50
C LEU A 127 20.11 3.90 -9.00
N LEU A 128 20.97 3.45 -8.07
CA LEU A 128 22.03 2.49 -8.36
C LEU A 128 21.46 1.07 -8.33
N TRP A 129 21.49 0.41 -9.46
CA TRP A 129 21.06 -0.98 -9.65
C TRP A 129 22.27 -1.92 -9.54
N ASN A 130 22.24 -2.89 -8.62
CA ASN A 130 23.20 -3.98 -8.53
C ASN A 130 22.78 -5.14 -9.45
N TYR A 131 23.07 -4.98 -10.75
CA TYR A 131 22.70 -5.98 -11.75
C TYR A 131 23.44 -7.32 -11.57
N GLY A 132 24.59 -7.31 -10.88
CA GLY A 132 25.30 -8.53 -10.52
C GLY A 132 24.53 -9.42 -9.54
N ALA A 133 23.80 -8.82 -8.60
CA ALA A 133 22.92 -9.55 -7.67
C ALA A 133 21.78 -10.28 -8.41
N ASP A 134 21.37 -9.74 -9.56
CA ASP A 134 20.31 -10.30 -10.39
C ASP A 134 20.83 -11.25 -11.49
N GLY A 135 22.15 -11.52 -11.52
CA GLY A 135 22.77 -12.43 -12.48
C GLY A 135 22.87 -11.89 -13.91
N VAL A 136 22.67 -10.59 -14.11
CA VAL A 136 22.82 -9.94 -15.41
C VAL A 136 24.30 -9.87 -15.79
N LEU A 137 24.63 -10.29 -17.02
CA LEU A 137 26.00 -10.28 -17.51
C LEU A 137 26.46 -8.88 -17.93
N ASN A 138 27.76 -8.62 -17.76
CA ASN A 138 28.40 -7.41 -18.26
C ASN A 138 28.14 -7.20 -19.76
N GLY A 139 27.64 -6.01 -20.12
CA GLY A 139 27.33 -5.65 -21.50
C GLY A 139 26.04 -6.27 -22.06
N ALA A 140 25.17 -6.84 -21.21
CA ALA A 140 23.84 -7.28 -21.62
C ALA A 140 23.05 -6.11 -22.23
N ASN A 141 22.34 -6.40 -23.32
CA ASN A 141 21.43 -5.44 -23.95
C ASN A 141 20.05 -5.59 -23.33
N LEU A 142 19.55 -4.53 -22.68
CA LEU A 142 18.36 -4.59 -21.82
C LEU A 142 17.37 -3.47 -22.11
N ASP A 143 16.09 -3.83 -22.08
CA ASP A 143 15.01 -2.87 -21.95
C ASP A 143 14.82 -2.58 -20.46
N ILE A 144 14.66 -1.31 -20.08
CA ILE A 144 14.40 -0.90 -18.69
C ILE A 144 13.09 -0.12 -18.60
N ARG A 145 12.39 -0.29 -17.48
CA ARG A 145 11.26 0.53 -17.05
C ARG A 145 11.45 0.91 -15.59
N VAL A 146 11.07 2.15 -15.28
CA VAL A 146 10.95 2.63 -13.91
C VAL A 146 9.46 2.85 -13.66
N LEU A 147 8.96 2.28 -12.59
CA LEU A 147 7.55 2.37 -12.19
C LEU A 147 7.46 2.97 -10.80
N GLY A 148 6.32 3.59 -10.51
CA GLY A 148 6.06 4.24 -9.23
C GLY A 148 4.64 4.01 -8.75
N VAL A 149 4.47 3.89 -7.43
CA VAL A 149 3.17 3.88 -6.75
C VAL A 149 3.18 4.93 -5.66
N GLU A 150 2.18 5.80 -5.61
CA GLU A 150 2.05 6.79 -4.52
C GLU A 150 1.67 6.10 -3.20
N MET A 151 2.43 6.41 -2.15
CA MET A 151 2.34 5.81 -0.82
C MET A 151 2.21 6.92 0.24
N VAL A 152 1.74 6.55 1.42
CA VAL A 152 1.78 7.38 2.63
C VAL A 152 2.61 6.65 3.68
N TYR A 153 3.55 7.36 4.27
CA TYR A 153 4.24 6.93 5.48
C TYR A 153 3.32 7.15 6.67
N VAL A 154 2.98 6.05 7.35
CA VAL A 154 2.28 6.04 8.63
C VAL A 154 3.35 5.88 9.71
N ALA A 155 3.53 6.93 10.50
CA ALA A 155 4.48 6.91 11.60
C ALA A 155 4.10 5.88 12.66
N GLN A 156 5.13 5.39 13.33
CA GLN A 156 4.98 4.53 14.50
C GLN A 156 4.13 5.24 15.56
N GLY A 157 3.14 4.53 16.12
CA GLY A 157 2.24 5.10 17.10
C GLY A 157 1.40 4.07 17.83
N GLY A 158 1.11 4.35 19.10
CA GLY A 158 0.16 3.55 19.86
C GLY A 158 -1.27 3.80 19.39
N PHE A 159 -2.11 2.77 19.46
CA PHE A 159 -3.52 2.84 19.10
C PHE A 159 -4.36 1.98 20.05
N TRP A 160 -5.68 2.13 19.97
CA TRP A 160 -6.62 1.42 20.83
C TRP A 160 -7.42 0.41 20.01
N ILE A 161 -7.60 -0.79 20.58
CA ILE A 161 -8.43 -1.86 20.05
C ILE A 161 -9.65 -2.00 20.95
N GLY A 162 -10.85 -1.96 20.37
CA GLY A 162 -12.11 -1.92 21.11
C GLY A 162 -12.78 -0.55 20.99
N ASP A 163 -14.11 -0.56 21.02
CA ASP A 163 -14.96 0.63 20.91
C ASP A 163 -15.37 1.22 22.27
N GLY A 164 -15.14 0.47 23.35
CA GLY A 164 -15.51 0.85 24.72
C GLY A 164 -17.02 0.79 24.98
N GLU A 165 -17.78 0.09 24.13
CA GLU A 165 -19.20 -0.16 24.36
C GLU A 165 -19.39 -1.06 25.60
N THR A 166 -20.31 -0.70 26.48
CA THR A 166 -20.58 -1.41 27.75
C THR A 166 -22.02 -1.85 27.90
N THR A 167 -22.90 -1.52 26.93
CA THR A 167 -24.34 -1.76 27.00
C THR A 167 -24.83 -2.89 26.10
N ASN A 168 -24.41 -2.91 24.83
CA ASN A 168 -24.77 -3.96 23.86
C ASN A 168 -23.51 -4.61 23.33
N VAL A 169 -22.95 -5.48 24.15
CA VAL A 169 -21.58 -5.94 23.98
C VAL A 169 -21.57 -7.32 23.32
N TYR A 170 -21.06 -7.38 22.08
CA TYR A 170 -21.02 -8.61 21.28
C TYR A 170 -19.60 -8.86 20.77
N GLY A 171 -18.84 -9.73 21.45
CA GLY A 171 -17.46 -10.07 21.08
C GLY A 171 -16.53 -8.86 20.90
N ASN A 172 -16.71 -7.81 21.70
CA ASN A 172 -15.86 -6.61 21.63
C ASN A 172 -14.46 -6.93 22.16
N PHE A 173 -13.47 -6.28 21.55
CA PHE A 173 -12.14 -6.27 22.11
C PHE A 173 -12.06 -5.36 23.33
N GLU A 174 -11.35 -5.82 24.35
CA GLU A 174 -11.21 -5.11 25.61
C GLU A 174 -9.84 -5.35 26.27
N ALA A 175 -9.48 -4.49 27.22
CA ALA A 175 -8.39 -4.73 28.14
C ALA A 175 -8.87 -5.66 29.25
N GLU A 176 -8.17 -6.79 29.42
CA GLU A 176 -8.41 -7.74 30.49
C GLU A 176 -9.84 -8.30 30.41
N THR A 177 -10.70 -7.96 31.37
CA THR A 177 -12.15 -8.23 31.41
C THR A 177 -12.96 -6.96 31.73
N SER A 178 -12.42 -5.80 31.35
CA SER A 178 -12.86 -4.50 31.88
C SER A 178 -13.96 -3.80 31.10
N GLY A 179 -14.24 -4.23 29.87
CA GLY A 179 -15.07 -3.51 28.89
C GLY A 179 -14.40 -2.28 28.27
N LEU A 180 -13.18 -1.92 28.69
CA LEU A 180 -12.45 -0.76 28.16
C LEU A 180 -11.55 -1.16 26.99
N PRO A 181 -11.29 -0.27 26.02
CA PRO A 181 -10.36 -0.56 24.92
C PRO A 181 -8.96 -0.95 25.41
N PHE A 182 -8.32 -1.87 24.69
CA PHE A 182 -6.93 -2.28 24.91
C PHE A 182 -5.96 -1.36 24.16
N GLN A 183 -4.91 -0.87 24.83
CA GLN A 183 -3.89 -0.05 24.17
C GLN A 183 -2.75 -0.90 23.64
N VAL A 184 -2.50 -0.81 22.32
CA VAL A 184 -1.26 -1.30 21.72
C VAL A 184 -0.20 -0.21 21.84
N THR A 185 0.91 -0.52 22.51
CA THR A 185 2.01 0.42 22.75
C THR A 185 3.35 -0.06 22.17
N GLY A 186 3.36 -1.16 21.41
CA GLY A 186 4.57 -1.77 20.88
C GLY A 186 4.29 -2.97 19.99
N GLU A 187 5.35 -3.52 19.40
CA GLU A 187 5.28 -4.77 18.65
C GLU A 187 5.58 -6.02 19.50
N ASN A 188 5.77 -5.88 20.81
CA ASN A 188 5.92 -7.02 21.72
C ASN A 188 4.74 -8.00 21.60
N ALA A 189 4.96 -9.27 21.93
CA ALA A 189 3.89 -10.26 21.96
C ALA A 189 2.72 -9.79 22.83
N ILE A 190 1.48 -10.00 22.35
CA ILE A 190 0.25 -9.69 23.09
C ILE A 190 -0.35 -11.00 23.57
N THR A 191 -0.68 -11.07 24.86
CA THR A 191 -1.52 -12.15 25.38
C THR A 191 -2.97 -11.88 25.02
N LEU A 192 -3.59 -12.80 24.29
CA LEU A 192 -5.00 -12.80 23.97
C LEU A 192 -5.74 -13.64 25.02
N GLY A 193 -6.82 -13.13 25.60
CA GLY A 193 -7.63 -13.84 26.60
C GLY A 193 -6.92 -14.14 27.92
N GLY A 194 -7.49 -15.06 28.69
CA GLY A 194 -7.09 -15.45 30.04
C GLY A 194 -7.48 -14.49 31.15
N GLY A 195 -8.07 -13.33 30.81
CA GLY A 195 -8.59 -12.34 31.77
C GLY A 195 -7.54 -11.81 32.75
N ILE A 196 -6.26 -11.83 32.37
CA ILE A 196 -5.14 -11.42 33.22
C ILE A 196 -4.72 -9.97 32.93
N PRO A 197 -4.02 -9.30 33.88
CA PRO A 197 -3.54 -7.95 33.64
C PRO A 197 -2.71 -7.81 32.37
N GLY A 198 -3.08 -6.86 31.51
CA GLY A 198 -2.42 -6.60 30.22
C GLY A 198 -2.78 -7.56 29.08
N SER A 199 -3.80 -8.41 29.20
CA SER A 199 -4.31 -9.20 28.06
C SER A 199 -5.29 -8.40 27.19
N LEU A 200 -5.33 -8.72 25.89
CA LEU A 200 -6.41 -8.34 24.98
C LEU A 200 -7.54 -9.38 25.08
N GLY A 201 -8.67 -9.01 25.68
CA GLY A 201 -9.86 -9.84 25.80
C GLY A 201 -10.82 -9.67 24.61
N ASN A 202 -11.76 -10.61 24.48
CA ASN A 202 -12.88 -10.59 23.53
C ASN A 202 -14.24 -10.61 24.27
N ASN A 203 -14.26 -10.11 25.52
CA ASN A 203 -15.43 -10.08 26.40
C ASN A 203 -16.11 -11.44 26.53
N ASN A 204 -15.31 -12.46 26.87
CA ASN A 204 -15.71 -13.84 27.04
C ASN A 204 -16.55 -14.44 25.90
N ARG A 205 -16.43 -13.89 24.68
CA ARG A 205 -17.23 -14.25 23.50
C ARG A 205 -18.71 -13.92 23.60
N GLU A 206 -19.09 -12.98 24.46
CA GLU A 206 -20.48 -12.64 24.73
C GLU A 206 -21.22 -12.35 23.42
N GLY A 207 -22.32 -13.08 23.20
CA GLY A 207 -23.22 -12.92 22.06
C GLY A 207 -22.61 -13.13 20.65
N MET A 208 -21.42 -13.72 20.54
CA MET A 208 -20.88 -14.17 19.25
C MET A 208 -21.72 -15.35 18.71
N TRP A 209 -21.89 -15.43 17.38
CA TRP A 209 -22.69 -16.47 16.72
C TRP A 209 -21.81 -17.59 16.16
N GLY A 210 -22.25 -18.83 16.37
CA GLY A 210 -21.50 -20.01 15.97
C GLY A 210 -21.75 -20.44 14.55
N PRO A 211 -20.85 -21.26 13.98
CA PRO A 211 -20.99 -21.78 12.62
C PRO A 211 -22.23 -22.69 12.45
N ASP A 212 -22.84 -23.14 13.54
CA ASP A 212 -24.06 -23.95 13.58
C ASP A 212 -25.35 -23.12 13.78
N GLY A 213 -25.26 -21.78 13.78
CA GLY A 213 -26.42 -20.90 13.89
C GLY A 213 -27.03 -20.80 15.29
N GLY A 214 -26.33 -21.28 16.32
CA GLY A 214 -26.62 -20.94 17.72
C GLY A 214 -25.79 -19.75 18.19
N HIS A 215 -26.27 -19.00 19.20
CA HIS A 215 -25.35 -18.19 20.02
C HIS A 215 -24.24 -19.12 20.54
N LEU A 216 -22.98 -18.72 20.39
CA LEU A 216 -21.83 -19.38 20.98
C LEU A 216 -21.95 -19.28 22.51
N ASN A 217 -22.79 -20.13 23.09
CA ASN A 217 -22.81 -20.37 24.52
C ASN A 217 -21.59 -21.25 24.87
N GLY A 218 -20.39 -20.80 24.47
CA GLY A 218 -19.11 -21.50 24.63
C GLY A 218 -18.63 -22.37 23.46
N ALA A 219 -19.10 -22.20 22.22
CA ALA A 219 -18.39 -22.79 21.08
C ALA A 219 -17.19 -21.89 20.70
N ALA A 220 -16.03 -22.52 20.55
CA ALA A 220 -14.74 -21.92 20.83
C ALA A 220 -14.31 -20.84 19.81
N ASP A 221 -14.22 -19.60 20.29
CA ASP A 221 -13.19 -18.69 19.79
C ASP A 221 -11.81 -19.19 20.24
N ASP A 222 -10.74 -18.74 19.59
CA ASP A 222 -9.38 -19.21 19.89
C ASP A 222 -8.88 -18.80 21.28
N PHE A 223 -9.48 -17.78 21.89
CA PHE A 223 -9.30 -17.37 23.29
C PHE A 223 -10.61 -16.86 23.93
N ASP A 224 -10.62 -16.78 25.27
CA ASP A 224 -11.71 -16.24 26.10
C ASP A 224 -11.14 -15.78 27.46
N ASP A 225 -11.99 -15.44 28.44
CA ASP A 225 -11.54 -15.00 29.78
C ASP A 225 -10.75 -16.05 30.58
N VAL A 226 -10.76 -17.31 30.16
CA VAL A 226 -10.10 -18.46 30.80
C VAL A 226 -8.97 -19.03 29.92
N THR A 227 -9.16 -19.03 28.62
CA THR A 227 -8.29 -19.62 27.60
C THR A 227 -7.46 -18.53 26.96
N SER A 228 -6.13 -18.64 27.04
CA SER A 228 -5.22 -17.63 26.48
C SER A 228 -4.50 -18.12 25.22
N GLN A 229 -4.26 -17.22 24.28
CA GLN A 229 -3.31 -17.37 23.16
C GLN A 229 -2.24 -16.29 23.21
N ILE A 230 -1.19 -16.46 22.41
CA ILE A 230 -0.16 -15.44 22.22
C ILE A 230 -0.17 -14.98 20.77
N LEU A 231 -0.45 -13.70 20.55
CA LEU A 231 -0.14 -13.03 19.29
C LEU A 231 1.38 -12.75 19.29
N PRO A 232 2.17 -13.40 18.43
CA PRO A 232 3.63 -13.31 18.50
C PRO A 232 4.15 -11.91 18.17
N GLU A 233 5.35 -11.58 18.67
CA GLU A 233 6.05 -10.34 18.33
C GLU A 233 6.27 -10.17 16.82
N ALA A 234 6.54 -11.28 16.12
CA ALA A 234 6.76 -11.28 14.67
C ALA A 234 5.51 -10.95 13.84
N PHE A 235 4.31 -10.99 14.43
CA PHE A 235 3.10 -10.60 13.73
C PHE A 235 2.96 -9.07 13.75
N PRO A 236 2.84 -8.39 12.59
CA PRO A 236 2.72 -6.95 12.54
C PRO A 236 1.37 -6.51 13.11
N LYS A 237 1.40 -5.73 14.19
CA LYS A 237 0.19 -5.24 14.86
C LYS A 237 -0.21 -3.85 14.38
N GLY A 238 0.66 -3.17 13.64
CA GLY A 238 0.43 -1.81 13.15
C GLY A 238 0.93 -0.72 14.09
N TYR A 239 1.76 -1.09 15.08
CA TYR A 239 2.46 -0.12 15.92
C TYR A 239 3.68 0.44 15.21
N ASN A 240 4.50 -0.43 14.61
CA ASN A 240 5.68 0.00 13.84
C ASN A 240 5.27 0.85 12.64
N ALA A 241 6.14 1.76 12.21
CA ALA A 241 5.90 2.56 11.04
C ALA A 241 5.81 1.70 9.77
N PHE A 242 4.94 2.07 8.84
CA PHE A 242 4.76 1.36 7.57
C PHE A 242 4.33 2.33 6.46
N TYR A 243 4.37 1.85 5.22
CA TYR A 243 3.78 2.55 4.09
C TYR A 243 2.47 1.89 3.67
N CYS A 244 1.45 2.69 3.42
CA CYS A 244 0.21 2.23 2.76
C CYS A 244 0.03 2.96 1.43
N MET A 245 -0.70 2.34 0.49
CA MET A 245 -1.01 3.01 -0.77
C MET A 245 -1.85 4.26 -0.51
N LYS A 246 -1.43 5.38 -1.08
CA LYS A 246 -2.15 6.67 -0.95
C LYS A 246 -3.48 6.64 -1.67
N TYR A 247 -3.54 5.89 -2.77
CA TYR A 247 -4.72 5.72 -3.62
C TYR A 247 -4.84 4.27 -4.08
N GLU A 248 -6.04 3.90 -4.53
CA GLU A 248 -6.23 2.67 -5.30
C GLU A 248 -5.42 2.72 -6.60
N VAL A 249 -4.85 1.59 -7.00
CA VAL A 249 -4.12 1.45 -8.26
C VAL A 249 -5.11 1.57 -9.42
N THR A 250 -4.80 2.39 -10.42
CA THR A 250 -5.69 2.54 -11.58
C THR A 250 -5.67 1.27 -12.44
N GLN A 251 -6.74 1.03 -13.21
CA GLN A 251 -6.78 -0.10 -14.15
C GLN A 251 -5.62 -0.08 -15.16
N GLU A 252 -5.16 1.11 -15.57
CA GLU A 252 -4.01 1.26 -16.47
C GLU A 252 -2.70 0.85 -15.81
N GLN A 253 -2.46 1.28 -14.57
CA GLN A 253 -1.31 0.86 -13.78
C GLN A 253 -1.35 -0.66 -13.54
N TRP A 254 -2.53 -1.21 -13.27
CA TRP A 254 -2.74 -2.65 -13.10
C TRP A 254 -2.44 -3.44 -14.38
N ILE A 255 -2.95 -3.01 -15.54
CA ILE A 255 -2.66 -3.66 -16.83
C ILE A 255 -1.19 -3.57 -17.19
N THR A 256 -0.57 -2.41 -16.94
CA THR A 256 0.87 -2.21 -17.17
C THR A 256 1.69 -3.15 -16.30
N PHE A 257 1.33 -3.29 -15.01
CA PHE A 257 1.95 -4.27 -14.11
C PHE A 257 1.74 -5.70 -14.60
N LEU A 258 0.52 -6.10 -14.96
CA LEU A 258 0.22 -7.46 -15.43
C LEU A 258 0.99 -7.83 -16.70
N ASN A 259 1.21 -6.88 -17.59
CA ASN A 259 2.05 -7.07 -18.79
C ASN A 259 3.55 -7.20 -18.45
N MET A 260 3.93 -6.94 -17.20
CA MET A 260 5.30 -7.02 -16.68
C MET A 260 5.51 -8.11 -15.63
N VAL A 261 4.51 -8.97 -15.38
CA VAL A 261 4.72 -10.22 -14.62
C VAL A 261 4.74 -11.41 -15.58
N ASN A 262 5.46 -12.46 -15.21
CA ASN A 262 5.46 -13.72 -15.98
C ASN A 262 4.00 -14.16 -16.25
N PRO A 263 3.64 -14.60 -17.47
CA PRO A 263 2.29 -15.03 -17.82
C PRO A 263 1.64 -16.01 -16.83
N ALA A 264 2.41 -16.89 -16.20
CA ALA A 264 1.90 -17.81 -15.17
C ALA A 264 1.47 -17.08 -13.88
N ALA A 265 2.22 -16.07 -13.45
CA ALA A 265 1.86 -15.21 -12.31
C ALA A 265 0.70 -14.27 -12.67
N ALA A 266 0.72 -13.70 -13.88
CA ALA A 266 -0.36 -12.87 -14.39
C ALA A 266 -1.69 -13.64 -14.46
N ALA A 267 -1.67 -14.92 -14.85
CA ALA A 267 -2.84 -15.78 -14.86
C ALA A 267 -3.38 -16.11 -13.45
N LEU A 268 -2.53 -16.19 -12.43
CA LEU A 268 -2.99 -16.32 -11.04
C LEU A 268 -3.70 -15.04 -10.57
N HIS A 269 -3.11 -13.87 -10.83
CA HIS A 269 -3.68 -12.58 -10.44
C HIS A 269 -4.89 -12.14 -11.27
N ALA A 270 -5.06 -12.67 -12.49
CA ALA A 270 -6.20 -12.38 -13.35
C ALA A 270 -7.40 -13.31 -13.11
N ASN A 271 -7.25 -14.43 -12.39
CA ASN A 271 -8.34 -15.37 -12.11
C ASN A 271 -9.01 -15.15 -10.75
N ASP A 272 -8.46 -14.28 -9.90
CA ASP A 272 -9.03 -13.92 -8.59
C ASP A 272 -10.14 -12.85 -8.71
N TYR A 273 -10.98 -12.90 -9.75
CA TYR A 273 -12.20 -12.09 -9.89
C TYR A 273 -13.32 -12.55 -8.92
N ASN A 274 -13.00 -12.68 -7.64
CA ASN A 274 -13.97 -12.58 -6.56
C ASN A 274 -13.80 -11.21 -5.88
N PHE A 275 -13.97 -10.15 -6.67
CA PHE A 275 -14.46 -8.89 -6.10
C PHE A 275 -15.90 -9.17 -5.67
N TYR A 276 -16.09 -9.43 -4.38
CA TYR A 276 -17.41 -9.55 -3.78
C TYR A 276 -18.20 -8.28 -4.08
N GLY A 277 -19.21 -8.40 -4.95
CA GLY A 277 -20.35 -7.48 -5.01
C GLY A 277 -21.42 -7.88 -4.01
#